data_AF-A0A947CD50-F1
#
_entry.id   AF-A0A947CD50-F1
#
_cell.length_a   1.000
_cell.length_b   1.000
_cell.length_c   1.000
_cell.angle_alpha   90.00
_cell.angle_beta   90.00
_cell.angle_gamma   90.00
#
_symmetry.space_group_name_H-M   'P 1'
#
loop_
_entity.id
_entity.type
_entity.pdbx_description
1 polymer ?
#
loop_
_entity_poly.entity_id
_entity_poly.type
_entity_poly.pdbx_seq_one_letter_code
_entity_poly.pdbx_strand_id
1 'polypeptide(L)'
;MGLFKTTIGAIRSGLTKTRERLSGGLRRLVSGRTLSDELIDEIEHHLITADVGVATTRAIIDELRRAHRAGEIERGEDAIDFLRGQLKERWIDADRSLAVAPTAPTVILVAGINGAGKTTSVAKIAKSLRDDGRSVLLAAADTFRAGAVAQLAIWAERLG
;
A
#
# COMPACT_ATOMS: atom_id res chain seq x y z
N MET A 1 -10.63 -17.48 14.16
CA MET A 1 -10.30 -16.14 14.69
C MET A 1 -8.79 -15.81 14.72
N GLY A 2 -7.87 -16.79 14.63
CA GLY A 2 -6.41 -16.56 14.71
C GLY A 2 -5.73 -16.04 13.43
N LEU A 3 -6.18 -16.47 12.24
CA LEU A 3 -5.55 -16.12 10.96
C LEU A 3 -5.53 -14.60 10.69
N PHE A 4 -6.65 -13.91 10.94
CA PHE A 4 -6.76 -12.46 10.74
C PHE A 4 -5.84 -11.65 11.67
N LYS A 5 -5.60 -12.11 12.91
CA LYS A 5 -4.68 -11.45 13.84
C LYS A 5 -3.24 -11.51 13.35
N THR A 6 -2.82 -12.65 12.80
CA THR A 6 -1.45 -12.83 12.28
C THR A 6 -1.20 -11.96 11.04
N THR A 7 -2.15 -11.92 10.09
CA THR A 7 -2.01 -11.11 8.87
C THR A 7 -2.02 -9.61 9.17
N ILE A 8 -2.95 -9.14 10.03
CA ILE A 8 -2.99 -7.74 10.45
C ILE A 8 -1.72 -7.37 11.22
N GLY A 9 -1.22 -8.27 12.07
CA GLY A 9 0.04 -8.11 12.79
C GLY A 9 1.24 -7.92 11.85
N ALA A 10 1.35 -8.75 10.81
CA ALA A 10 2.40 -8.64 9.80
C ALA A 10 2.32 -7.32 9.02
N ILE A 11 1.12 -6.91 8.59
CA ILE A 11 0.90 -5.62 7.92
C ILE A 11 1.30 -4.46 8.84
N ARG A 12 0.85 -4.47 10.10
CA ARG A 12 1.17 -3.44 11.08
C ARG A 12 2.67 -3.34 11.31
N SER A 13 3.35 -4.48 11.44
CA SER A 13 4.81 -4.55 11.60
C SER A 13 5.52 -3.98 10.37
N GLY A 14 5.13 -4.40 9.16
CA GLY A 14 5.72 -3.94 7.90
C GLY A 14 5.57 -2.44 7.67
N LEU A 15 4.46 -1.84 8.13
CA LEU A 15 4.17 -0.41 8.01
C LEU A 15 4.73 0.46 9.15
N THR A 16 5.47 -0.10 10.10
CA THR A 16 5.96 0.64 11.28
C THR A 16 6.75 1.89 10.89
N LYS A 17 7.74 1.75 9.99
CA LYS A 17 8.57 2.88 9.53
C LYS A 17 7.74 3.93 8.79
N THR A 18 6.80 3.50 7.95
CA THR A 18 5.88 4.42 7.23
C THR A 18 5.01 5.19 8.21
N ARG A 19 4.44 4.52 9.22
CA ARG A 19 3.62 5.15 10.27
C ARG A 19 4.42 6.17 11.08
N GLU A 20 5.66 5.87 11.43
CA GLU A 20 6.53 6.79 12.16
C GLU A 20 6.86 8.04 11.35
N ARG A 21 7.19 7.89 10.06
CA ARG A 21 7.47 9.02 9.16
C ARG A 21 6.23 9.86 8.90
N LEU A 22 5.12 9.24 8.51
CA LEU A 22 3.89 9.94 8.15
C LEU A 22 3.15 10.45 9.40
N SER A 23 2.61 9.54 10.21
CA SER A 23 1.75 9.91 11.35
C SER A 23 2.54 10.54 12.49
N GLY A 24 3.77 10.08 12.75
CA GLY A 24 4.65 10.68 13.77
C GLY A 24 5.08 12.09 13.40
N GLY A 25 5.44 12.32 12.13
CA GLY A 25 5.75 13.65 11.60
C GLY A 25 4.55 14.59 11.69
N LEU A 26 3.38 14.17 11.18
CA LEU A 26 2.15 14.97 11.26
C LEU A 26 1.76 15.33 12.69
N ARG A 27 1.81 14.37 13.63
CA ARG A 27 1.48 14.64 15.04
C ARG A 27 2.35 15.72 15.65
N ARG A 28 3.67 15.68 15.39
CA ARG A 28 4.59 16.72 15.85
C ARG A 28 4.30 18.07 15.20
N LEU A 29 3.97 18.06 13.91
CA LEU A 29 3.70 19.25 13.13
C LEU A 29 2.48 20.02 13.65
N VAL A 30 1.42 19.32 14.05
CA VAL A 30 0.13 19.92 14.38
C VAL A 30 -0.14 20.12 15.88
N SER A 31 0.62 19.44 16.75
CA SER A 31 0.37 19.43 18.20
C SER A 31 0.47 20.82 18.81
N GLY A 32 -0.56 21.25 19.52
CA GLY A 32 -0.64 22.52 20.22
C GLY A 32 -0.80 23.74 19.30
N ARG A 33 -1.05 23.54 18.00
CA ARG A 33 -1.24 24.61 17.02
C ARG A 33 -2.70 24.73 16.61
N THR A 34 -3.14 25.95 16.38
CA THR A 34 -4.39 26.24 15.65
C THR A 34 -4.16 25.97 14.16
N LEU A 35 -5.18 25.48 13.47
CA LEU A 35 -5.15 25.34 12.03
C LEU A 35 -5.12 26.74 11.39
N SER A 36 -4.17 26.93 10.48
CA SER A 36 -4.01 28.16 9.68
C SER A 36 -3.59 27.78 8.27
N ASP A 37 -3.68 28.71 7.33
CA ASP A 37 -3.22 28.48 5.95
C ASP A 37 -1.74 28.06 5.91
N GLU A 38 -0.88 28.65 6.76
CA GLU A 38 0.53 28.28 6.87
C GLU A 38 0.73 26.85 7.38
N LEU A 39 -0.03 26.44 8.41
CA LEU A 39 0.04 25.06 8.90
C LEU A 39 -0.44 24.07 7.82
N ILE A 40 -1.45 24.45 7.03
CA ILE A 40 -1.94 23.63 5.92
C ILE A 40 -0.85 23.47 4.84
N ASP A 41 -0.09 24.51 4.52
CA ASP A 41 1.06 24.43 3.60
C ASP A 41 2.17 23.51 4.14
N GLU A 42 2.46 23.57 5.44
CA GLU A 42 3.41 22.64 6.06
C GLU A 42 2.91 21.19 6.00
N ILE A 43 1.61 20.96 6.19
CA ILE A 43 0.99 19.63 6.05
C ILE A 43 1.13 19.13 4.60
N GLU A 44 0.86 19.98 3.60
CA GLU A 44 1.03 19.64 2.18
C GLU A 44 2.46 19.16 1.89
N HIS A 45 3.45 19.95 2.32
CA HIS A 45 4.86 19.63 2.13
C HIS A 45 5.22 18.28 2.80
N HIS A 46 4.73 18.04 4.01
CA HIS A 46 4.95 16.78 4.71
C HIS A 46 4.33 15.58 4.00
N LEU A 47 3.11 15.72 3.44
CA LEU A 47 2.48 14.64 2.66
C LEU A 47 3.24 14.33 1.38
N ILE A 48 3.76 15.34 0.67
CA ILE A 48 4.57 15.15 -0.54
C ILE A 48 5.88 14.42 -0.21
N THR A 49 6.59 14.86 0.83
CA THR A 49 7.86 14.23 1.25
C THR A 49 7.68 12.83 1.83
N ALA A 50 6.46 12.47 2.22
CA ALA A 50 6.07 11.13 2.67
C ALA A 50 5.54 10.21 1.54
N ASP A 51 5.79 10.56 0.27
CA ASP A 51 5.42 9.77 -0.92
C ASP A 51 3.89 9.57 -1.13
N VAL A 52 3.05 10.49 -0.66
CA VAL A 52 1.58 10.43 -0.91
C VAL A 52 1.23 10.76 -2.37
N GLY A 53 2.12 11.50 -3.05
CA GLY A 53 1.97 11.91 -4.44
C GLY A 53 1.22 13.23 -4.61
N VAL A 54 1.67 14.04 -5.57
CA VAL A 54 1.23 15.44 -5.75
C VAL A 54 -0.29 15.55 -5.99
N ALA A 55 -0.84 14.74 -6.88
CA ALA A 55 -2.26 14.81 -7.23
C ALA A 55 -3.18 14.50 -6.03
N THR A 56 -2.86 13.42 -5.31
CA THR A 56 -3.60 13.00 -4.12
C THR A 56 -3.47 14.04 -3.01
N THR A 57 -2.26 14.53 -2.75
CA THR A 57 -2.03 15.55 -1.72
C THR A 57 -2.82 16.82 -2.01
N ARG A 58 -2.74 17.36 -3.24
CA ARG A 58 -3.47 18.58 -3.61
C ARG A 58 -4.97 18.46 -3.37
N ALA A 59 -5.57 17.36 -3.82
CA ALA A 59 -7.00 17.13 -3.64
C ALA A 59 -7.40 17.13 -2.15
N ILE A 60 -6.62 16.46 -1.30
CA ILE A 60 -6.86 16.40 0.15
C ILE A 60 -6.63 17.77 0.82
N ILE A 61 -5.64 18.53 0.39
CA ILE A 61 -5.31 19.85 0.95
C ILE A 61 -6.35 20.89 0.56
N ASP A 62 -6.87 20.84 -0.67
CA ASP A 62 -7.97 21.70 -1.11
C ASP A 62 -9.25 21.45 -0.28
N GLU A 63 -9.53 20.19 0.03
CA GLU A 63 -10.60 19.79 0.95
C GLU A 63 -10.37 20.33 2.37
N LEU A 64 -9.15 20.19 2.91
CA LEU A 64 -8.78 20.69 4.24
C LEU A 64 -8.89 22.22 4.32
N ARG A 65 -8.41 22.96 3.32
CA ARG A 65 -8.54 24.43 3.25
C ARG A 65 -9.99 24.88 3.19
N ARG A 66 -10.86 24.13 2.49
CA ARG A 66 -12.31 24.44 2.47
C ARG A 66 -12.93 24.24 3.85
N ALA A 67 -12.68 23.10 4.50
CA ALA A 67 -13.19 22.83 5.84
C ALA A 67 -12.69 23.86 6.86
N HIS A 68 -11.41 24.24 6.79
CA HIS A 68 -10.84 25.30 7.63
C HIS A 68 -11.54 26.65 7.43
N ARG A 69 -11.70 27.10 6.17
CA ARG A 69 -12.37 28.37 5.85
C ARG A 69 -13.86 28.37 6.20
N ALA A 70 -14.49 27.20 6.24
CA ALA A 70 -15.87 27.04 6.70
C ALA A 70 -16.00 27.02 8.24
N GLY A 71 -14.89 27.03 8.99
CA GLY A 71 -14.88 26.94 10.45
C GLY A 71 -15.19 25.53 10.98
N GLU A 72 -15.09 24.51 10.13
CA GLU A 72 -15.36 23.11 10.52
C GLU A 72 -14.17 22.49 11.27
N ILE A 73 -12.96 23.03 11.05
CA ILE A 73 -11.72 22.55 11.65
C ILE A 73 -10.89 23.74 12.12
N GLU A 74 -10.68 23.81 13.43
CA GLU A 74 -9.96 24.90 14.07
C GLU A 74 -8.63 24.44 14.65
N ARG A 75 -8.52 23.19 15.12
CA ARG A 75 -7.30 22.70 15.75
C ARG A 75 -6.45 21.93 14.77
N GLY A 76 -5.13 22.08 14.90
CA GLY A 76 -4.18 21.29 14.11
C GLY A 76 -4.36 19.78 14.34
N GLU A 77 -4.67 19.34 15.57
CA GLU A 77 -4.84 17.91 15.84
C GLU A 77 -6.01 17.28 15.08
N ASP A 78 -7.08 18.05 14.84
CA ASP A 78 -8.26 17.60 14.12
C ASP A 78 -7.97 17.36 12.63
N ALA A 79 -6.95 18.04 12.09
CA ALA A 79 -6.50 17.82 10.71
C ALA A 79 -6.07 16.36 10.48
N ILE A 80 -5.48 15.67 11.46
CA ILE A 80 -5.05 14.27 11.28
C ILE A 80 -6.24 13.34 11.07
N ASP A 81 -7.32 13.54 11.83
CA ASP A 81 -8.50 12.71 11.69
C ASP A 81 -9.27 13.05 10.40
N PHE A 82 -9.28 14.33 9.99
CA PHE A 82 -9.77 14.75 8.68
C PHE A 82 -9.01 14.07 7.53
N LEU A 83 -7.68 14.14 7.52
CA LEU A 83 -6.82 13.49 6.51
C LEU A 83 -7.08 11.97 6.46
N ARG A 84 -7.27 11.34 7.63
CA ARG A 84 -7.64 9.92 7.70
C ARG A 84 -9.00 9.65 7.06
N GLY A 85 -9.99 10.51 7.28
CA GLY A 85 -11.30 10.45 6.65
C GLY A 85 -11.19 10.51 5.13
N GLN A 86 -10.48 11.51 4.61
CA GLN A 86 -10.26 11.69 3.17
C GLN A 86 -9.56 10.50 2.50
N LEU A 87 -8.55 9.91 3.17
CA LEU A 87 -7.91 8.70 2.65
C LEU A 87 -8.83 7.48 2.62
N LYS A 88 -9.76 7.36 3.58
CA LYS A 88 -10.75 6.28 3.61
C LYS A 88 -11.82 6.46 2.53
N GLU A 89 -12.29 7.67 2.32
CA GLU A 89 -13.28 7.98 1.27
C GLU A 89 -12.73 7.68 -0.12
N ARG A 90 -11.43 7.90 -0.34
CA ARG A 90 -10.73 7.53 -1.58
C ARG A 90 -10.48 6.03 -1.72
N TRP A 91 -10.63 5.25 -0.65
CA TRP A 91 -10.57 3.78 -0.71
C TRP A 91 -11.91 3.22 -1.18
N ILE A 92 -12.09 3.22 -2.51
CA ILE A 92 -13.33 2.77 -3.15
C ILE A 92 -13.55 1.27 -2.87
N ASP A 93 -14.81 0.91 -2.61
CA ASP A 93 -15.21 -0.48 -2.54
C ASP A 93 -15.08 -1.13 -3.94
N ALA A 94 -14.26 -2.15 -4.01
CA ALA A 94 -13.93 -2.82 -5.27
C ALA A 94 -13.53 -4.26 -4.96
N ASP A 95 -13.97 -5.17 -5.82
CA ASP A 95 -13.52 -6.54 -5.79
C ASP A 95 -12.02 -6.59 -6.11
N ARG A 96 -11.24 -6.98 -5.10
CA ARG A 96 -9.79 -7.13 -5.17
C ARG A 96 -9.39 -8.59 -5.10
N SER A 97 -10.34 -9.51 -5.30
CA SER A 97 -10.05 -10.92 -5.46
C SER A 97 -9.21 -11.16 -6.71
N LEU A 98 -8.41 -12.23 -6.69
CA LEU A 98 -7.66 -12.63 -7.86
C LEU A 98 -8.65 -13.12 -8.91
N ALA A 99 -8.67 -12.46 -10.08
CA ALA A 99 -9.51 -12.89 -11.19
C ALA A 99 -9.12 -14.31 -11.65
N VAL A 100 -10.11 -15.19 -11.76
CA VAL A 100 -9.94 -16.59 -12.19
C VAL A 100 -10.61 -16.76 -13.56
N ALA A 101 -9.92 -17.41 -14.49
CA ALA A 101 -10.47 -17.69 -15.81
C ALA A 101 -11.69 -18.64 -15.70
N PRO A 102 -12.74 -18.46 -16.53
CA PRO A 102 -13.91 -19.35 -16.51
C PRO A 102 -13.56 -20.81 -16.80
N THR A 103 -12.53 -21.04 -17.62
CA THR A 103 -12.00 -22.35 -17.97
C THR A 103 -10.51 -22.42 -17.63
N ALA A 104 -10.06 -23.55 -17.09
CA ALA A 104 -8.66 -23.75 -16.77
C ALA A 104 -7.78 -23.84 -18.05
N PRO A 105 -6.51 -23.41 -18.00
CA PRO A 105 -5.83 -22.81 -16.83
C PRO A 105 -6.09 -21.30 -16.69
N THR A 106 -6.05 -20.80 -15.46
CA THR A 106 -5.88 -19.35 -15.21
C THR A 106 -4.42 -18.98 -15.39
N VAL A 107 -4.12 -18.05 -16.29
CA VAL A 107 -2.75 -17.60 -16.57
C VAL A 107 -2.49 -16.26 -15.88
N ILE A 108 -1.48 -16.22 -15.00
CA ILE A 108 -1.08 -15.01 -14.28
C ILE A 108 0.28 -14.56 -14.82
N LEU A 109 0.30 -13.43 -15.53
CA LEU A 109 1.53 -12.80 -16.00
C LEU A 109 2.04 -11.81 -14.94
N VAL A 110 3.25 -12.02 -14.43
CA VAL A 110 3.90 -11.09 -13.49
C VAL A 110 4.96 -10.27 -14.22
N ALA A 111 4.70 -8.98 -14.38
CA ALA A 111 5.58 -8.03 -15.08
C ALA A 111 6.12 -6.93 -14.14
N GLY A 112 7.19 -6.24 -14.56
CA GLY A 112 7.80 -5.15 -13.82
C GLY A 112 9.32 -5.05 -14.00
N ILE A 113 9.93 -4.01 -13.43
CA ILE A 113 11.37 -3.76 -13.55
C ILE A 113 12.22 -4.74 -12.71
N ASN A 114 13.53 -4.75 -12.97
CA ASN A 114 14.48 -5.55 -12.19
C ASN A 114 14.56 -5.04 -10.74
N GLY A 115 14.74 -5.95 -9.78
CA GLY A 115 14.81 -5.60 -8.35
C GLY A 115 13.46 -5.40 -7.65
N ALA A 116 12.34 -5.25 -8.37
CA ALA A 116 11.00 -5.04 -7.79
C ALA A 116 10.41 -6.26 -7.04
N GLY A 117 11.16 -7.38 -6.93
CA GLY A 117 10.72 -8.57 -6.20
C GLY A 117 9.83 -9.55 -6.97
N LYS A 118 9.70 -9.43 -8.30
CA LYS A 118 8.84 -10.28 -9.16
C LYS A 118 8.93 -11.78 -8.85
N THR A 119 10.12 -12.36 -8.90
CA THR A 119 10.34 -13.81 -8.69
C THR A 119 9.90 -14.25 -7.30
N THR A 120 10.17 -13.44 -6.27
CA THR A 120 9.72 -13.70 -4.89
C THR A 120 8.21 -13.59 -4.77
N SER A 121 7.58 -12.62 -5.45
CA SER A 121 6.12 -12.48 -5.49
C SER A 121 5.46 -13.66 -6.20
N VAL A 122 6.02 -14.14 -7.32
CA VAL A 122 5.55 -15.35 -8.01
C VAL A 122 5.55 -16.55 -7.05
N ALA A 123 6.63 -16.75 -6.29
CA ALA A 123 6.71 -17.84 -5.31
C ALA A 123 5.66 -17.72 -4.19
N LYS A 124 5.42 -16.51 -3.67
CA LYS A 124 4.39 -16.26 -2.65
C LYS A 124 2.98 -16.52 -3.18
N ILE A 125 2.68 -16.05 -4.39
CA ILE A 125 1.39 -16.29 -5.06
C ILE A 125 1.20 -17.79 -5.29
N ALA A 126 2.21 -18.48 -5.80
CA ALA A 126 2.18 -19.93 -6.01
C ALA A 126 1.94 -20.71 -4.70
N LYS A 127 2.62 -20.34 -3.60
CA LYS A 127 2.37 -20.93 -2.28
C LYS A 127 0.93 -20.73 -1.83
N SER A 128 0.41 -19.50 -1.94
CA SER A 128 -0.97 -19.19 -1.55
C SER A 128 -1.98 -20.01 -2.34
N LEU A 129 -1.82 -20.10 -3.67
CA LEU A 129 -2.71 -20.88 -4.52
C LEU A 129 -2.66 -22.39 -4.22
N ARG A 130 -1.47 -22.92 -3.91
CA ARG A 130 -1.32 -24.32 -3.48
C ARG A 130 -1.94 -24.58 -2.11
N ASP A 131 -1.82 -23.63 -1.18
CA ASP A 131 -2.47 -23.71 0.14
C ASP A 131 -4.00 -23.69 0.03
N ASP A 132 -4.52 -23.01 -1.01
CA ASP A 132 -5.93 -23.02 -1.40
C ASP A 132 -6.32 -24.29 -2.21
N GLY A 133 -5.42 -25.27 -2.34
CA GLY A 133 -5.66 -26.56 -3.00
C GLY A 133 -5.60 -26.53 -4.54
N ARG A 134 -5.04 -25.48 -5.16
CA ARG A 134 -4.89 -25.39 -6.62
C ARG A 134 -3.61 -26.09 -7.10
N SER A 135 -3.68 -26.71 -8.28
CA SER A 135 -2.49 -27.14 -9.03
C SER A 135 -1.83 -25.92 -9.70
N VAL A 136 -0.54 -25.73 -9.49
CA VAL A 136 0.21 -24.57 -10.00
C VAL A 136 1.37 -25.04 -10.87
N LEU A 137 1.52 -24.42 -12.04
CA LEU A 137 2.68 -24.56 -12.92
C LEU A 137 3.44 -23.22 -12.98
N LEU A 138 4.76 -23.27 -12.81
CA LEU A 138 5.63 -22.10 -12.93
C LEU A 138 6.33 -22.10 -14.29
N ALA A 139 6.22 -20.99 -15.03
CA ALA A 139 6.90 -20.80 -16.31
C ALA A 139 8.02 -19.75 -16.18
N ALA A 140 9.26 -20.16 -16.47
CA ALA A 140 10.44 -19.30 -16.38
C ALA A 140 10.60 -18.41 -17.62
N ALA A 141 9.78 -17.35 -17.73
CA ALA A 141 9.80 -16.43 -18.86
C ALA A 141 10.82 -15.27 -18.75
N ASP A 142 11.50 -15.12 -17.60
CA ASP A 142 12.58 -14.12 -17.41
C ASP A 142 13.91 -14.67 -17.92
N THR A 143 14.06 -14.72 -19.25
CA THR A 143 15.20 -15.36 -19.94
C THR A 143 16.40 -14.44 -20.16
N PHE A 144 16.22 -13.12 -19.98
CA PHE A 144 17.29 -12.14 -20.17
C PHE A 144 18.16 -11.98 -18.92
N ARG A 145 17.56 -12.06 -17.73
CA ARG A 145 18.27 -11.85 -16.47
C ARG A 145 18.99 -13.13 -16.05
N ALA A 146 20.32 -13.09 -16.06
CA ALA A 146 21.14 -14.18 -15.57
C ALA A 146 20.72 -14.61 -14.16
N GLY A 147 20.53 -15.92 -13.96
CA GLY A 147 20.13 -16.51 -12.69
C GLY A 147 18.64 -16.40 -12.33
N ALA A 148 17.80 -15.67 -13.10
CA ALA A 148 16.37 -15.59 -12.81
C ALA A 148 15.66 -16.96 -12.96
N VAL A 149 16.02 -17.71 -14.00
CA VAL A 149 15.54 -19.09 -14.22
C VAL A 149 15.95 -19.99 -13.06
N ALA A 150 17.22 -19.98 -12.66
CA ALA A 150 17.72 -20.76 -11.53
C ALA A 150 17.04 -20.38 -10.21
N GLN A 151 16.82 -19.09 -9.97
CA GLN A 151 16.11 -18.60 -8.78
C GLN A 151 14.66 -19.10 -8.74
N LEU A 152 13.97 -19.11 -9.88
CA LEU A 152 12.61 -19.64 -9.96
C LEU A 152 12.58 -21.16 -9.78
N ALA A 153 13.57 -21.88 -10.31
CA ALA A 153 13.71 -23.33 -10.10
C ALA A 153 13.86 -23.68 -8.61
N ILE A 154 14.72 -22.95 -7.87
CA ILE A 154 14.86 -23.11 -6.41
C ILE A 154 13.52 -22.90 -5.69
N TRP A 155 12.73 -21.91 -6.12
CA TRP A 155 11.40 -21.72 -5.54
C TRP A 155 10.43 -22.84 -5.89
N ALA A 156 10.46 -23.35 -7.12
CA ALA A 156 9.65 -24.51 -7.52
C ALA A 156 9.96 -25.72 -6.63
N GLU A 157 11.24 -26.04 -6.43
CA GLU A 157 11.69 -27.14 -5.55
C GLU A 157 11.20 -26.96 -4.10
N ARG A 158 11.25 -25.74 -3.57
CA ARG A 158 10.81 -25.44 -2.18
C ARG A 158 9.30 -25.55 -2.00
N LEU A 159 8.54 -25.29 -3.05
CA LEU A 159 7.09 -25.38 -3.01
C LEU A 159 6.61 -26.82 -3.19
N GLY A 160 7.39 -27.66 -3.89
CA GLY A 160 6.94 -28.96 -4.40
C GLY A 160 5.85 -28.77 -5.45
#